data_AF-A0A6A5A2Q7-F1
#
_entry.id   AF-A0A6A5A2Q7-F1
#
_cell.length_a   1.000
_cell.length_b   1.000
_cell.length_c   1.000
_cell.angle_alpha   90.00
_cell.angle_beta   90.00
_cell.angle_gamma   90.00
#
_symmetry.space_group_name_H-M   'P 1'
#
loop_
_entity.id
_entity.type
_entity.pdbx_description
1 polymer ?
#
loop_
_entity_poly.entity_id
_entity_poly.type
_entity_poly.pdbx_seq_one_letter_code
_entity_poly.pdbx_strand_id
1 'polypeptide(L)'
;YCKSKLWPMFHNVDILDIYSSVWEEDLHQANHDQWWEAYTAVNTRMAQAVAAAAAPHDVVWAHDYHLLLFPKLIQDHFASIHTPRPRLVFFLHVPFPTSEIFRELSNGAALLEGVLAVDVVGFHTFDHARHFLNACKRFLGCVWYGAFQPNVAYFGGLMISPTTLIEQTSMIGCKE
;
A
#
# COMPACT_ATOMS: atom_id res chain seq x y z
N TYR A 1 7.62 -13.11 4.71
CA TYR A 1 7.50 -11.80 4.02
C TYR A 1 7.39 -10.63 4.99
N CYS A 2 6.32 -10.55 5.79
CA CYS A 2 6.04 -9.39 6.65
C CYS A 2 7.16 -9.05 7.63
N LYS A 3 7.57 -10.00 8.49
CA LYS A 3 8.60 -9.72 9.51
C LYS A 3 10.03 -9.76 8.99
N SER A 4 10.32 -10.60 8.00
CA SER A 4 11.68 -10.77 7.48
C SER A 4 12.07 -9.76 6.41
N LYS A 5 11.10 -9.19 5.66
CA LYS A 5 11.36 -8.27 4.53
C LYS A 5 10.70 -6.92 4.74
N LEU A 6 9.37 -6.87 4.96
CA LEU A 6 8.67 -5.59 5.09
C LEU A 6 9.08 -4.83 6.36
N TRP A 7 9.15 -5.50 7.51
CA TRP A 7 9.44 -4.84 8.78
C TRP A 7 10.79 -4.12 8.80
N PRO A 8 11.94 -4.74 8.49
CA PRO A 8 13.24 -4.05 8.55
C PRO A 8 13.29 -2.85 7.60
N MET A 9 12.86 -3.05 6.36
CA MET A 9 12.85 -1.98 5.36
C MET A 9 11.95 -0.80 5.76
N PHE A 10 10.75 -1.05 6.30
CA PHE A 10 9.86 0.03 6.75
C PHE A 10 10.46 0.84 7.90
N HIS A 11 11.41 0.26 8.64
CA HIS A 11 12.21 0.92 9.66
C HIS A 11 13.55 1.47 9.12
N ASN A 12 13.69 1.63 7.80
CA ASN A 12 14.89 2.09 7.10
C ASN A 12 16.14 1.26 7.40
N VAL A 13 15.98 -0.03 7.67
CA VAL A 13 17.09 -0.99 7.64
C VAL A 13 17.28 -1.40 6.18
N ASP A 14 18.45 -1.09 5.62
CA ASP A 14 18.76 -1.43 4.24
C ASP A 14 18.99 -2.94 4.08
N ILE A 15 18.95 -3.41 2.84
CA ILE A 15 19.09 -4.84 2.58
C ILE A 15 20.49 -5.36 2.96
N LEU A 16 21.53 -4.52 2.91
CA LEU A 16 22.91 -4.90 3.23
C LEU A 16 23.11 -5.14 4.74
N ASP A 17 22.44 -4.35 5.57
CA ASP A 17 22.36 -4.52 7.03
C ASP A 17 21.56 -5.77 7.40
N ILE A 18 20.52 -6.08 6.64
CA ILE A 18 19.80 -7.35 6.80
C ILE A 18 20.72 -8.53 6.44
N TYR A 19 21.46 -8.46 5.33
CA TYR A 19 22.36 -9.54 4.92
C TYR A 19 23.58 -9.69 5.85
N SER A 20 24.13 -8.60 6.37
CA SER A 20 25.29 -8.66 7.27
C SER A 20 24.96 -9.18 8.67
N SER A 21 23.69 -9.12 9.09
CA SER A 21 23.24 -9.59 10.40
C SER A 21 22.81 -11.07 10.42
N VAL A 22 22.57 -11.68 9.25
CA VAL A 22 22.20 -13.10 9.13
C VAL A 22 23.36 -13.87 8.48
N TRP A 23 24.12 -14.58 9.31
CA TRP A 23 25.33 -15.34 8.93
C TRP A 23 25.07 -16.61 8.08
N GLU A 24 23.91 -16.74 7.43
CA GLU A 24 23.53 -17.91 6.61
C GLU A 24 23.17 -17.48 5.18
N GLU A 25 24.13 -17.60 4.26
CA GLU A 25 24.01 -17.22 2.84
C GLU A 25 22.94 -18.04 2.06
N ASP A 26 22.57 -19.23 2.52
CA ASP A 26 21.74 -20.18 1.74
C ASP A 26 20.21 -20.03 1.92
N LEU A 27 19.73 -19.31 2.93
CA LEU A 27 18.28 -19.26 3.26
C LEU A 27 17.51 -18.11 2.57
N HIS A 28 18.21 -17.15 1.97
CA HIS A 28 17.61 -15.86 1.62
C HIS A 28 17.03 -15.80 0.20
N GLN A 29 17.76 -16.24 -0.84
CA GLN A 29 17.29 -16.09 -2.22
C GLN A 29 16.18 -17.09 -2.59
N ALA A 30 16.29 -18.35 -2.11
CA ALA A 30 15.38 -19.43 -2.47
C ALA A 30 13.95 -19.27 -1.89
N ASN A 31 13.79 -18.44 -0.85
CA ASN A 31 12.52 -18.28 -0.14
C ASN A 31 11.77 -16.99 -0.49
N HIS A 32 12.36 -16.07 -1.26
CA HIS A 32 11.74 -14.77 -1.54
C HIS A 32 10.42 -14.89 -2.30
N ASP A 33 10.37 -15.74 -3.33
CA ASP A 33 9.18 -15.96 -4.14
C ASP A 33 8.11 -16.69 -3.33
N GLN A 34 8.49 -17.74 -2.60
CA GLN A 34 7.57 -18.48 -1.72
C GLN A 34 6.95 -17.58 -0.64
N TRP A 35 7.73 -16.66 -0.05
CA TRP A 35 7.23 -15.71 0.92
C TRP A 35 6.26 -14.71 0.31
N TRP A 36 6.52 -14.24 -0.91
CA TRP A 36 5.62 -13.35 -1.63
C TRP A 36 4.32 -14.04 -2.00
N GLU A 37 4.39 -15.27 -2.50
CA GLU A 37 3.23 -16.10 -2.80
C GLU A 37 2.37 -16.32 -1.56
N ALA A 38 2.99 -16.67 -0.43
CA ALA A 38 2.29 -16.83 0.85
C ALA A 38 1.63 -15.52 1.31
N TYR A 39 2.33 -14.39 1.17
CA TYR A 39 1.79 -13.08 1.50
C TYR A 39 0.57 -12.72 0.64
N THR A 40 0.68 -12.97 -0.67
CA THR A 40 -0.41 -12.75 -1.63
C THR A 40 -1.58 -13.67 -1.32
N ALA A 41 -1.35 -14.96 -1.05
CA ALA A 41 -2.39 -15.93 -0.72
C ALA A 41 -3.18 -15.53 0.54
N VAL A 42 -2.51 -15.03 1.58
CA VAL A 42 -3.16 -14.54 2.80
C VAL A 42 -4.02 -13.31 2.50
N ASN A 43 -3.48 -12.33 1.75
CA ASN A 43 -4.22 -11.14 1.36
C ASN A 43 -5.45 -11.48 0.51
N THR A 44 -5.33 -12.43 -0.43
CA THR A 44 -6.45 -12.91 -1.25
C THR A 44 -7.52 -13.58 -0.42
N ARG A 45 -7.15 -14.48 0.51
CA ARG A 45 -8.12 -15.12 1.41
C ARG A 45 -8.85 -14.11 2.29
N MET A 46 -8.11 -13.13 2.82
CA MET A 46 -8.70 -12.07 3.63
C MET A 46 -9.66 -11.20 2.81
N ALA A 47 -9.27 -10.81 1.60
CA ALA A 47 -10.11 -10.04 0.69
C ALA A 47 -11.39 -10.78 0.32
N GLN A 48 -11.30 -12.09 0.03
CA GLN A 48 -12.47 -12.93 -0.26
C GLN A 48 -13.42 -13.04 0.93
N ALA A 49 -12.88 -13.27 2.14
CA ALA A 49 -13.68 -13.36 3.35
C ALA A 49 -14.42 -12.05 3.65
N VAL A 50 -13.74 -10.91 3.49
CA VAL A 50 -14.36 -9.59 3.69
C VAL A 50 -15.35 -9.27 2.58
N ALA A 51 -15.03 -9.55 1.32
CA ALA A 51 -15.94 -9.29 0.20
C ALA A 51 -17.24 -10.11 0.27
N ALA A 52 -17.18 -11.32 0.84
CA ALA A 52 -18.36 -12.14 1.09
C ALA A 52 -19.26 -11.59 2.22
N ALA A 53 -18.69 -10.79 3.13
CA ALA A 53 -19.40 -10.27 4.30
C ALA A 53 -19.81 -8.79 4.18
N ALA A 54 -19.09 -8.00 3.37
CA ALA A 54 -19.25 -6.56 3.29
C ALA A 54 -20.36 -6.15 2.32
N ALA A 55 -21.20 -5.21 2.75
CA ALA A 55 -22.19 -4.56 1.90
C ALA A 55 -21.64 -3.25 1.30
N PRO A 56 -22.23 -2.73 0.20
CA PRO A 56 -21.77 -1.50 -0.45
C PRO A 56 -21.75 -0.24 0.44
N HIS A 57 -22.56 -0.22 1.50
CA HIS A 57 -22.64 0.91 2.43
C HIS A 57 -21.68 0.80 3.62
N ASP A 58 -20.96 -0.32 3.73
CA ASP A 58 -20.04 -0.53 4.82
C ASP A 58 -18.73 0.24 4.61
N VAL A 59 -18.02 0.44 5.72
CA VAL A 59 -16.66 0.96 5.73
C VAL A 59 -15.72 -0.17 6.12
N VAL A 60 -14.85 -0.56 5.21
CA VAL A 60 -13.79 -1.53 5.47
C VAL A 60 -12.53 -0.76 5.82
N TRP A 61 -12.04 -0.97 7.04
CA TRP A 61 -10.83 -0.36 7.54
C TRP A 61 -9.70 -1.39 7.65
N ALA A 62 -8.72 -1.28 6.76
CA ALA A 62 -7.52 -2.09 6.75
C ALA A 62 -6.42 -1.45 7.60
N HIS A 63 -5.71 -2.27 8.35
CA HIS A 63 -4.65 -1.82 9.24
C HIS A 63 -3.33 -2.53 8.93
N ASP A 64 -2.27 -1.73 8.94
CA ASP A 64 -0.88 -2.16 8.98
C ASP A 64 -0.33 -2.82 7.70
N TYR A 65 0.99 -2.98 7.65
CA TYR A 65 1.73 -3.45 6.47
C TYR A 65 1.47 -4.93 6.08
N HIS A 66 0.68 -5.66 6.87
CA HIS A 66 0.30 -7.04 6.57
C HIS A 66 -0.75 -7.13 5.45
N LEU A 67 -1.50 -6.05 5.23
CA LEU A 67 -2.66 -6.00 4.33
C LEU A 67 -2.47 -4.96 3.22
N LEU A 68 -1.25 -4.79 2.71
CA LEU A 68 -0.99 -3.77 1.66
C LEU A 68 -1.65 -4.11 0.32
N LEU A 69 -1.83 -5.40 0.00
CA LEU A 69 -2.45 -5.83 -1.28
C LEU A 69 -3.97 -5.94 -1.19
N PHE A 70 -4.48 -6.13 0.02
CA PHE A 70 -5.88 -6.36 0.32
C PHE A 70 -6.85 -5.35 -0.31
N PRO A 71 -6.62 -4.02 -0.29
CA PRO A 71 -7.61 -3.08 -0.80
C PRO A 71 -7.83 -3.21 -2.32
N LYS A 72 -6.75 -3.40 -3.08
CA LYS A 72 -6.84 -3.67 -4.53
C LYS A 72 -7.58 -4.97 -4.83
N LEU A 73 -7.33 -6.02 -4.06
CA LEU A 73 -8.02 -7.30 -4.24
C LEU A 73 -9.53 -7.18 -3.98
N ILE A 74 -9.94 -6.38 -2.99
CA ILE A 74 -11.37 -6.07 -2.78
C ILE A 74 -11.92 -5.27 -3.97
N GLN A 75 -11.23 -4.21 -4.39
CA GLN A 75 -11.67 -3.40 -5.52
C GLN A 75 -11.87 -4.25 -6.79
N ASP A 76 -10.90 -5.09 -7.11
CA ASP A 76 -10.93 -5.98 -8.28
C ASP A 76 -12.07 -7.01 -8.16
N HIS A 77 -12.33 -7.54 -6.96
CA HIS A 77 -13.45 -8.45 -6.73
C HIS A 77 -14.80 -7.78 -7.02
N PHE A 78 -15.09 -6.64 -6.39
CA PHE A 78 -16.34 -5.91 -6.59
C PHE A 78 -16.52 -5.42 -8.04
N ALA A 79 -15.41 -5.03 -8.69
CA ALA A 79 -15.41 -4.71 -10.12
C ALA A 79 -15.79 -5.92 -10.99
N SER A 80 -15.27 -7.12 -10.68
CA SER A 80 -15.57 -8.34 -11.43
C SER A 80 -17.06 -8.74 -11.40
N ILE A 81 -17.72 -8.50 -10.26
CA ILE A 81 -19.15 -8.80 -10.06
C ILE A 81 -20.06 -7.59 -10.35
N HIS A 82 -19.51 -6.52 -10.94
CA HIS A 82 -20.24 -5.29 -11.31
C HIS A 82 -21.08 -4.69 -10.17
N THR A 83 -20.58 -4.81 -8.93
CA THR A 83 -21.27 -4.34 -7.73
C THR A 83 -20.47 -3.19 -7.11
N PRO A 84 -21.12 -2.13 -6.59
CA PRO A 84 -20.41 -1.07 -5.88
C PRO A 84 -19.65 -1.64 -4.69
N ARG A 85 -18.35 -1.32 -4.61
CA ARG A 85 -17.50 -1.70 -3.47
C ARG A 85 -17.83 -0.84 -2.22
N PRO A 86 -17.58 -1.36 -1.00
CA PRO A 86 -17.62 -0.57 0.21
C PRO A 86 -16.57 0.55 0.19
N ARG A 87 -16.71 1.52 1.11
CA ARG A 87 -15.70 2.54 1.35
C ARG A 87 -14.46 1.89 1.99
N LEU A 88 -13.29 2.13 1.43
CA LEU A 88 -12.03 1.53 1.85
C LEU A 88 -11.15 2.57 2.53
N VAL A 89 -10.72 2.28 3.75
CA VAL A 89 -9.77 3.08 4.51
C VAL A 89 -8.57 2.20 4.85
N PHE A 90 -7.35 2.72 4.71
CA PHE A 90 -6.13 2.05 5.13
C PHE A 90 -5.35 2.93 6.11
N PHE A 91 -4.81 2.34 7.16
CA PHE A 91 -3.95 3.05 8.11
C PHE A 91 -2.65 2.28 8.36
N LEU A 92 -1.53 2.94 8.15
CA LEU A 92 -0.20 2.36 8.39
C LEU A 92 0.31 2.73 9.78
N HIS A 93 0.48 1.72 10.63
CA HIS A 93 0.96 1.90 12.01
C HIS A 93 2.48 1.96 12.13
N VAL A 94 3.20 1.42 11.15
CA VAL A 94 4.66 1.49 11.07
C VAL A 94 5.11 2.74 10.32
N PRO A 95 6.36 3.20 10.52
CA PRO A 95 6.94 4.22 9.65
C PRO A 95 6.89 3.81 8.19
N PHE A 96 6.69 4.78 7.30
CA PHE A 96 6.88 4.57 5.86
C PHE A 96 8.34 4.89 5.49
N PRO A 97 9.04 3.99 4.77
CA PRO A 97 10.46 4.14 4.51
C PRO A 97 10.76 5.22 3.48
N THR A 98 12.02 5.65 3.42
CA THR A 98 12.46 6.59 2.39
C THR A 98 12.37 5.95 1.00
N SER A 99 12.26 6.78 -0.04
CA SER A 99 12.17 6.29 -1.43
C SER A 99 13.43 5.58 -1.94
N GLU A 100 14.54 5.67 -1.20
CA GLU A 100 15.79 4.97 -1.51
C GLU A 100 15.66 3.50 -1.11
N ILE A 101 15.37 3.25 0.17
CA ILE A 101 15.12 1.91 0.71
C ILE A 101 13.91 1.24 0.02
N PHE A 102 12.83 1.99 -0.23
CA PHE A 102 11.66 1.43 -0.91
C PHE A 102 11.97 0.91 -2.32
N ARG A 103 13.05 1.34 -2.97
CA ARG A 103 13.45 0.85 -4.31
C ARG A 103 14.06 -0.52 -4.32
N GLU A 104 14.55 -0.97 -3.18
CA GLU A 104 15.10 -2.32 -3.02
C GLU A 104 13.97 -3.37 -3.01
N LEU A 105 12.71 -2.94 -2.85
CA LEU A 105 11.55 -3.81 -2.99
C LEU A 105 11.28 -4.18 -4.44
N SER A 106 11.58 -5.43 -4.79
CA SER A 106 11.16 -6.06 -6.06
C SER A 106 9.65 -5.92 -6.34
N ASN A 107 8.81 -6.06 -5.31
CA ASN A 107 7.35 -6.01 -5.43
C ASN A 107 6.75 -4.67 -4.97
N GLY A 108 7.57 -3.61 -4.91
CA GLY A 108 7.18 -2.30 -4.38
C GLY A 108 5.99 -1.68 -5.13
N ALA A 109 5.97 -1.82 -6.46
CA ALA A 109 4.86 -1.31 -7.29
C ALA A 109 3.52 -1.94 -6.91
N ALA A 110 3.45 -3.27 -6.82
CA ALA A 110 2.23 -3.98 -6.43
C ALA A 110 1.73 -3.59 -5.03
N LEU A 111 2.64 -3.37 -4.08
CA LEU A 111 2.30 -2.91 -2.73
C LEU A 111 1.71 -1.50 -2.75
N LEU A 112 2.29 -0.58 -3.55
CA LEU A 112 1.78 0.78 -3.69
C LEU A 112 0.42 0.81 -4.39
N GLU A 113 0.26 0.05 -5.48
CA GLU A 113 -1.04 -0.10 -6.17
C GLU A 113 -2.10 -0.68 -5.23
N GLY A 114 -1.72 -1.63 -4.39
CA GLY A 114 -2.55 -2.20 -3.34
C GLY A 114 -3.11 -1.13 -2.39
N VAL A 115 -2.23 -0.26 -1.88
CA VAL A 115 -2.63 0.82 -0.97
C VAL A 115 -3.39 1.93 -1.70
N LEU A 116 -3.06 2.24 -2.95
CA LEU A 116 -3.72 3.30 -3.73
C LEU A 116 -5.17 2.98 -4.11
N ALA A 117 -5.60 1.72 -4.01
CA ALA A 117 -6.98 1.29 -4.25
C ALA A 117 -7.99 1.75 -3.17
N VAL A 118 -7.53 2.41 -2.10
CA VAL A 118 -8.37 2.88 -0.99
C VAL A 118 -8.93 4.27 -1.26
N ASP A 119 -10.02 4.62 -0.57
CA ASP A 119 -10.56 5.98 -0.58
C ASP A 119 -9.79 6.92 0.35
N VAL A 120 -9.22 6.38 1.44
CA VAL A 120 -8.43 7.15 2.41
C VAL A 120 -7.24 6.32 2.90
N VAL A 121 -6.04 6.89 2.84
CA VAL A 121 -4.81 6.32 3.40
C VAL A 121 -4.30 7.20 4.56
N GLY A 122 -4.03 6.58 5.70
CA GLY A 122 -3.62 7.24 6.94
C GLY A 122 -2.22 6.89 7.40
N PHE A 123 -1.51 7.88 7.97
CA PHE A 123 -0.18 7.74 8.55
C PHE A 123 -0.08 8.47 9.90
N HIS A 124 0.83 8.01 10.77
CA HIS A 124 1.10 8.68 12.05
C HIS A 124 1.72 10.08 11.91
N THR A 125 2.57 10.30 10.91
CA THR A 125 3.27 11.58 10.72
C THR A 125 3.16 12.07 9.28
N PHE A 126 3.31 13.39 9.10
CA PHE A 126 3.34 14.01 7.78
C PHE A 126 4.54 13.52 6.94
N ASP A 127 5.68 13.26 7.59
CA ASP A 127 6.87 12.79 6.88
C ASP A 127 6.66 11.43 6.21
N HIS A 128 5.99 10.50 6.89
CA HIS A 128 5.65 9.19 6.31
C HIS A 128 4.70 9.32 5.11
N ALA A 129 3.70 10.18 5.21
CA ALA A 129 2.82 10.51 4.08
C ALA A 129 3.60 11.08 2.89
N ARG A 130 4.54 12.01 3.13
CA ARG A 130 5.39 12.57 2.09
C ARG A 130 6.29 11.51 1.43
N HIS A 131 6.87 10.61 2.22
CA HIS A 131 7.67 9.51 1.68
C HIS A 131 6.83 8.56 0.82
N PHE A 132 5.61 8.25 1.24
CA PHE A 132 4.65 7.46 0.45
C PHE A 132 4.32 8.13 -0.89
N LEU A 133 3.97 9.42 -0.88
CA LEU A 133 3.67 10.16 -2.12
C LEU A 133 4.87 10.21 -3.08
N ASN A 134 6.08 10.35 -2.54
CA ASN A 134 7.32 10.31 -3.32
C ASN A 134 7.59 8.92 -3.91
N ALA A 135 7.29 7.85 -3.17
CA ALA A 135 7.37 6.49 -3.68
C ALA A 135 6.37 6.28 -4.83
N CYS A 136 5.09 6.60 -4.65
CA CYS A 136 4.08 6.52 -5.72
C CYS A 136 4.50 7.29 -6.98
N LYS A 137 5.01 8.51 -6.84
CA LYS A 137 5.50 9.30 -7.98
C LYS A 137 6.68 8.62 -8.71
N ARG A 138 7.61 8.03 -7.98
CA ARG A 138 8.82 7.40 -8.55
C ARG A 138 8.55 6.03 -9.18
N PHE A 139 7.72 5.20 -8.54
CA PHE A 139 7.47 3.83 -9.01
C PHE A 139 6.33 3.73 -10.01
N LEU A 140 5.27 4.52 -9.83
CA LEU A 140 4.05 4.43 -10.63
C LEU A 140 3.89 5.62 -11.59
N GLY A 141 4.78 6.61 -11.53
CA GLY A 141 4.69 7.81 -12.35
C GLY A 141 3.49 8.71 -12.01
N CYS A 142 2.84 8.50 -10.86
CA CYS A 142 1.67 9.27 -10.47
C CYS A 142 1.99 10.77 -10.36
N VAL A 143 1.17 11.60 -11.00
CA VAL A 143 1.24 13.06 -10.90
C VAL A 143 0.09 13.53 -10.01
N TRP A 144 0.44 14.28 -8.97
CA TRP A 144 -0.52 14.79 -8.00
C TRP A 144 -0.96 16.20 -8.41
N TYR A 145 -2.26 16.38 -8.67
CA TYR A 145 -2.86 17.67 -9.02
C TYR A 145 -3.67 18.20 -7.83
N GLY A 146 -3.01 18.90 -6.91
CA GLY A 146 -3.66 19.51 -5.76
C GLY A 146 -2.66 20.10 -4.77
N ALA A 147 -3.03 21.23 -4.15
CA ALA A 147 -2.31 21.74 -2.99
C ALA A 147 -2.47 20.75 -1.85
N PHE A 148 -1.37 20.13 -1.40
CA PHE A 148 -1.36 19.31 -0.20
C PHE A 148 -1.90 20.15 0.96
N GLN A 149 -3.13 19.85 1.41
CA GLN A 149 -3.77 20.53 2.54
C GLN A 149 -3.10 20.01 3.82
N PRO A 150 -2.27 20.79 4.52
CA PRO A 150 -1.49 20.30 5.66
C PRO A 150 -2.36 19.90 6.88
N ASN A 151 -3.67 20.15 6.82
CA ASN A 151 -4.57 20.18 7.98
C ASN A 151 -5.77 19.23 7.88
N VAL A 152 -5.79 18.25 6.98
CA VAL A 152 -6.81 17.18 7.07
C VAL A 152 -6.35 16.14 8.10
N ALA A 153 -6.46 16.53 9.37
CA ALA A 153 -6.27 15.69 10.54
C ALA A 153 -7.65 15.39 11.15
N TYR A 154 -8.03 14.12 11.22
CA TYR A 154 -9.06 13.68 12.15
C TYR A 154 -8.40 12.76 13.16
N PHE A 155 -8.29 13.26 14.40
CA PHE A 155 -7.79 12.60 15.62
C PHE A 155 -6.67 11.55 15.44
N GLY A 156 -5.42 12.00 15.57
CA GLY A 156 -4.26 11.12 15.83
C GLY A 156 -3.45 10.64 14.61
N GLY A 157 -3.81 11.05 13.39
CA GLY A 157 -3.03 10.75 12.18
C GLY A 157 -3.48 11.58 10.96
N LEU A 158 -2.57 11.74 9.99
CA LEU A 158 -2.82 12.42 8.72
C LEU A 158 -3.50 11.45 7.75
N MET A 159 -4.65 11.84 7.19
CA MET A 159 -5.38 11.07 6.20
C MET A 159 -5.33 11.75 4.83
N ILE A 160 -4.95 11.00 3.80
CA ILE A 160 -4.89 11.41 2.40
C ILE A 160 -5.97 10.66 1.64
N SER A 161 -6.77 11.33 0.81
CA SER A 161 -7.73 10.68 -0.09
C SER A 161 -7.07 10.38 -1.45
N PRO A 162 -6.78 9.11 -1.82
CA PRO A 162 -6.25 8.78 -3.14
C PRO A 162 -7.25 9.07 -4.26
N THR A 163 -8.55 8.97 -3.99
CA THR A 163 -9.60 9.27 -4.98
C THR A 163 -9.52 10.74 -5.41
N THR A 164 -9.36 11.67 -4.48
CA THR A 164 -9.14 13.09 -4.79
C THR A 164 -7.81 13.35 -5.51
N LEU A 165 -6.84 12.46 -5.33
CA LEU A 165 -5.53 12.57 -5.97
C LEU A 165 -5.49 12.02 -7.41
N ILE A 166 -6.40 11.11 -7.79
CA ILE A 166 -6.46 10.47 -9.12
C ILE A 166 -7.60 11.04 -9.99
N GLU A 167 -8.65 11.61 -9.39
CA GLU A 167 -9.89 12.04 -10.08
C GLU A 167 -9.74 13.14 -11.15
N GLN A 168 -8.57 13.76 -11.34
CA GLN A 168 -8.37 14.67 -12.50
C GLN A 168 -7.82 13.99 -13.75
N THR A 169 -7.42 12.71 -13.67
CA THR A 169 -6.86 11.98 -14.83
C THR A 169 -7.92 11.37 -15.75
N SER A 170 -9.19 11.26 -15.32
CA SER A 170 -10.29 10.80 -16.18
C SER A 170 -10.96 11.91 -17.00
N MET A 171 -10.42 13.14 -16.98
CA MET A 171 -10.95 14.31 -17.73
C MET A 171 -10.02 14.84 -18.82
N ILE A 172 -8.86 14.21 -19.07
CA ILE A 172 -7.99 14.58 -20.17
C ILE A 172 -7.84 13.37 -21.10
N GLY A 173 -8.71 13.34 -22.10
CA GLY A 173 -8.53 12.47 -23.25
C GLY A 173 -7.16 12.75 -23.88
N CYS A 174 -6.37 11.69 -24.04
CA CYS A 174 -5.23 11.69 -24.95
C CYS A 174 -5.79 11.75 -26.38
N LYS A 175 -6.05 12.98 -26.85
CA LYS A 175 -6.01 13.29 -28.28
C LYS A 175 -4.64 13.88 -28.57
N GLU A 176 -3.94 13.16 -29.45
CA GLU A 176 -2.80 13.54 -30.30
C GLU A 176 -1.48 13.89 -29.62
#